data_AF-A0A6C0FB19-F1
#
_entry.id   AF-A0A6C0FB19-F1
#
_cell.length_a   1.000
_cell.length_b   1.000
_cell.length_c   1.000
_cell.angle_alpha   90.00
_cell.angle_beta   90.00
_cell.angle_gamma   90.00
#
_symmetry.space_group_name_H-M   'P 1'
#
loop_
_entity.id
_entity.type
_entity.pdbx_description
1 polymer ?
#
loop_
_entity_poly.entity_id
_entity_poly.type
_entity_poly.pdbx_seq_one_letter_code
_entity_poly.pdbx_strand_id
1 'polypeptide(L)'
;MAILMISIILILLDRSVFMFIEESLPYINSIEKYENQKAANQSKREGMTSVEEEQRRNDDIQVESVTSADPNKDLSYSYESSFCRVGDNNLEDIDKRCKKLTKKKCTTVDCCILLNGNKCIAGNQQGPSYDDDIDTAGNDYYYFKNKCYGKCPK
;
A
#
# COMPACT_ATOMS: atom_id res chain seq x y z
N MET A 1 -55.26 -33.02 -10.97
CA MET A 1 -53.97 -33.35 -10.32
C MET A 1 -52.78 -32.74 -11.04
N ALA A 2 -52.57 -32.99 -12.35
CA ALA A 2 -51.41 -32.46 -13.09
C ALA A 2 -51.33 -30.92 -13.18
N ILE A 3 -52.47 -30.22 -13.31
CA ILE A 3 -52.51 -28.76 -13.43
C ILE A 3 -52.08 -28.06 -12.13
N LEU A 4 -52.43 -28.63 -10.97
CA LEU A 4 -52.03 -28.10 -9.66
C LEU A 4 -50.51 -28.22 -9.43
N MET A 5 -49.88 -29.27 -9.95
CA MET A 5 -48.43 -29.46 -9.84
C MET A 5 -47.67 -28.44 -10.69
N ILE A 6 -48.18 -28.11 -11.88
CA ILE A 6 -47.55 -27.10 -12.76
C ILE A 6 -47.60 -25.72 -12.11
N SER A 7 -48.72 -25.35 -11.47
CA SER A 7 -48.83 -24.08 -10.74
C SER A 7 -47.87 -24.00 -9.55
N ILE A 8 -47.69 -25.09 -8.80
CA ILE A 8 -46.74 -25.15 -7.68
C ILE A 8 -45.28 -25.04 -8.17
N ILE A 9 -44.94 -25.68 -9.30
CA ILE A 9 -43.60 -25.61 -9.88
C ILE A 9 -43.27 -24.18 -10.36
N LEU A 10 -44.22 -23.48 -10.98
CA LEU A 10 -44.01 -22.08 -11.39
C LEU A 10 -43.80 -21.15 -10.19
N ILE A 11 -44.56 -21.33 -9.10
CA ILE A 11 -44.40 -20.55 -7.85
C ILE A 11 -43.05 -20.83 -7.17
N LEU A 12 -42.54 -22.07 -7.25
CA LEU A 12 -41.24 -22.44 -6.69
C LEU A 12 -40.05 -21.91 -7.53
N LEU A 13 -40.22 -21.78 -8.85
CA LEU A 13 -39.22 -21.20 -9.75
C LEU A 13 -39.10 -19.67 -9.56
N ASP A 14 -40.21 -18.95 -9.37
CA ASP A 14 -40.17 -17.50 -9.10
C ASP A 14 -39.42 -17.19 -7.78
N ARG A 15 -39.66 -17.97 -6.72
CA ARG A 15 -39.04 -17.75 -5.41
C ARG A 15 -37.53 -18.06 -5.39
N SER A 16 -37.09 -19.00 -6.21
CA SER A 16 -35.66 -19.34 -6.32
C SER A 16 -34.90 -18.31 -7.17
N VAL A 17 -35.52 -17.80 -8.25
CA VAL A 17 -34.94 -16.71 -9.07
C VAL A 17 -34.82 -15.41 -8.26
N PHE A 18 -35.80 -15.07 -7.42
CA PHE A 18 -35.77 -13.83 -6.63
C PHE A 18 -34.65 -13.81 -5.57
N MET A 19 -34.24 -14.97 -5.02
CA MET A 19 -33.11 -15.03 -4.07
C MET A 19 -31.75 -14.77 -4.70
N PHE A 20 -31.56 -15.04 -6.00
CA PHE A 20 -30.27 -14.79 -6.68
C PHE A 20 -30.01 -13.30 -6.97
N ILE A 21 -31.05 -12.47 -7.03
CA ILE A 21 -30.89 -11.04 -7.35
C ILE A 21 -30.32 -10.27 -6.14
N GLU A 22 -30.71 -10.64 -4.93
CA GLU A 22 -30.37 -9.88 -3.71
C GLU A 22 -28.88 -10.02 -3.29
N GLU A 23 -28.18 -11.07 -3.72
CA GLU A 23 -26.75 -11.28 -3.43
C GLU A 23 -25.82 -10.49 -4.37
N SER A 24 -26.34 -9.99 -5.50
CA SER A 24 -25.55 -9.30 -6.54
C SER A 24 -25.58 -7.76 -6.45
N LEU A 25 -26.48 -7.20 -5.62
CA LEU A 25 -26.66 -5.76 -5.45
C LEU A 25 -25.45 -4.98 -4.89
N PRO A 26 -24.57 -5.51 -4.00
CA PRO A 26 -23.44 -4.72 -3.51
C PRO A 26 -22.36 -4.48 -4.57
N TYR A 27 -22.36 -5.22 -5.69
CA TYR A 27 -21.36 -5.08 -6.74
C TYR A 27 -21.63 -3.87 -7.65
N ILE A 28 -22.89 -3.59 -7.98
CA ILE A 28 -23.27 -2.51 -8.91
C ILE A 28 -22.99 -1.12 -8.32
N ASN A 29 -23.29 -0.92 -7.02
CA ASN A 29 -22.99 0.35 -6.32
C ASN A 29 -21.49 0.69 -6.28
N SER A 30 -20.62 -0.33 -6.32
CA SER A 30 -19.18 -0.10 -6.36
C SER A 30 -18.74 0.47 -7.71
N ILE A 31 -19.36 0.05 -8.82
CA ILE A 31 -19.02 0.46 -10.18
C ILE A 31 -19.41 1.91 -10.43
N GLU A 32 -20.62 2.34 -10.03
CA GLU A 32 -21.06 3.74 -10.19
C GLU A 32 -20.15 4.74 -9.46
N LYS A 33 -19.54 4.34 -8.33
CA LYS A 33 -18.61 5.19 -7.58
C LYS A 33 -17.32 5.44 -8.36
N TYR A 34 -16.82 4.46 -9.12
CA TYR A 34 -15.60 4.61 -9.92
C TYR A 34 -15.80 5.51 -11.14
N GLU A 35 -16.96 5.45 -11.80
CA GLU A 35 -17.25 6.31 -12.96
C GLU A 35 -17.46 7.78 -12.55
N ASN A 36 -18.14 8.03 -11.43
CA ASN A 36 -18.35 9.38 -10.90
C ASN A 36 -17.03 10.05 -10.46
N GLN A 37 -16.08 9.30 -9.90
CA GLN A 37 -14.74 9.82 -9.59
C GLN A 37 -13.92 10.15 -10.85
N LYS A 38 -14.10 9.37 -11.92
CA LYS A 38 -13.44 9.63 -13.21
C LYS A 38 -13.94 10.93 -13.86
N ALA A 39 -15.25 11.18 -13.83
CA ALA A 39 -15.84 12.39 -14.40
C ALA A 39 -15.44 13.67 -13.64
N ALA A 40 -15.36 13.61 -12.30
CA ALA A 40 -14.95 14.76 -11.48
C ALA A 40 -13.46 15.15 -11.66
N ASN A 41 -12.60 14.18 -11.97
CA ASN A 41 -11.17 14.42 -12.21
C ASN A 41 -10.87 14.91 -13.63
N GLN A 42 -11.77 14.69 -14.59
CA GLN A 42 -11.59 15.11 -15.97
C GLN A 42 -11.87 16.60 -16.19
N SER A 43 -12.81 17.21 -15.44
CA SER A 43 -13.09 18.66 -15.60
C SER A 43 -12.09 19.58 -14.89
N LYS A 44 -11.22 19.05 -14.03
CA LYS A 44 -10.20 19.84 -13.31
C LYS A 44 -8.90 20.05 -14.11
N ARG A 45 -8.83 19.56 -15.35
CA ARG A 45 -7.62 19.63 -16.20
C ARG A 45 -7.71 20.64 -17.35
N GLU A 46 -8.82 21.36 -17.47
CA GLU A 46 -9.02 22.44 -18.46
C GLU A 46 -9.15 23.78 -17.74
N GLY A 47 -8.03 24.41 -17.39
CA GLY A 47 -8.02 25.81 -16.96
C GLY A 47 -7.05 26.12 -15.83
N MET A 48 -5.77 26.29 -16.16
CA MET A 48 -5.00 27.45 -15.69
C MET A 48 -3.70 27.53 -16.49
N THR A 49 -3.65 28.51 -17.39
CA THR A 49 -2.46 29.00 -18.10
C THR A 49 -2.06 30.36 -17.51
N SER A 50 -0.80 30.76 -17.69
CA SER A 50 -0.03 31.97 -17.24
C SER A 50 0.40 31.96 -15.75
N VAL A 51 1.67 31.68 -15.40
CA VAL A 51 2.92 32.53 -15.45
C VAL A 51 2.73 33.79 -14.58
N GLU A 52 3.43 34.01 -13.46
CA GLU A 52 4.83 34.51 -13.31
C GLU A 52 5.50 33.90 -12.03
N GLU A 53 6.62 33.17 -12.13
CA GLU A 53 8.03 33.61 -11.94
C GLU A 53 8.44 34.04 -10.50
N GLU A 54 9.25 33.23 -9.79
CA GLU A 54 10.66 33.56 -9.41
C GLU A 54 11.38 32.45 -8.57
N GLN A 55 12.33 31.74 -9.23
CA GLN A 55 13.67 31.21 -8.81
C GLN A 55 13.85 30.41 -7.48
N ARG A 56 14.66 29.32 -7.35
CA ARG A 56 15.53 28.49 -8.21
C ARG A 56 15.97 27.25 -7.38
N ARG A 57 15.69 26.02 -7.83
CA ARG A 57 16.60 24.86 -7.78
C ARG A 57 16.14 23.90 -8.88
N ASN A 58 17.04 23.69 -9.84
CA ASN A 58 16.84 22.83 -11.00
C ASN A 58 16.45 21.43 -10.56
N ASP A 59 15.20 21.04 -10.78
CA ASP A 59 14.86 19.68 -11.16
C ASP A 59 13.89 19.79 -12.33
N ASP A 60 14.37 19.25 -13.43
CA ASP A 60 13.69 18.97 -14.68
C ASP A 60 12.25 18.49 -14.44
N ILE A 61 11.26 19.30 -14.82
CA ILE A 61 9.87 18.83 -14.90
C ILE A 61 9.79 17.92 -16.13
N GLN A 62 10.22 16.67 -15.95
CA GLN A 62 9.90 15.58 -16.85
C GLN A 62 8.39 15.41 -16.79
N VAL A 63 7.68 15.96 -17.79
CA VAL A 63 6.32 15.54 -18.07
C VAL A 63 6.43 14.10 -18.58
N GLU A 64 6.46 13.15 -17.66
CA GLU A 64 6.57 11.72 -17.99
C GLU A 64 5.34 11.33 -18.84
N SER A 65 5.58 11.14 -20.12
CA SER A 65 4.58 10.58 -21.03
C SER A 65 4.29 9.14 -20.61
N VAL A 66 3.05 8.67 -20.79
CA VAL A 66 2.68 7.25 -20.57
C VAL A 66 3.56 6.28 -21.37
N THR A 67 4.23 6.76 -22.41
CA THR A 67 5.20 5.99 -23.21
C THR A 67 6.55 5.78 -22.50
N SER A 68 6.83 6.50 -21.43
CA SER A 68 8.05 6.35 -20.60
C SER A 68 7.83 5.47 -19.36
N ALA A 69 6.58 5.10 -19.06
CA ALA A 69 6.29 4.17 -17.98
C ALA A 69 6.81 2.77 -18.33
N ASP A 70 7.57 2.17 -17.42
CA ASP A 70 7.98 0.77 -17.50
C ASP A 70 7.26 0.00 -16.39
N PRO A 71 6.13 -0.67 -16.70
CA PRO A 71 5.35 -1.40 -15.71
C PRO A 71 6.18 -2.39 -14.90
N ASN A 72 7.20 -3.02 -15.50
CA ASN A 72 8.01 -4.02 -14.81
C ASN A 72 8.94 -3.40 -13.76
N LYS A 73 9.36 -2.15 -13.98
CA LYS A 73 10.19 -1.37 -13.05
C LYS A 73 9.32 -0.62 -12.04
N ASP A 74 8.24 -0.02 -12.51
CA ASP A 74 7.39 0.89 -11.74
C ASP A 74 6.43 0.14 -10.81
N LEU A 75 5.95 -1.03 -11.24
CA LEU A 75 5.15 -1.95 -10.40
C LEU A 75 6.02 -3.06 -9.77
N SER A 76 7.35 -2.98 -9.92
CA SER A 76 8.26 -3.91 -9.26
C SER A 76 8.17 -3.73 -7.75
N TYR A 77 7.49 -4.66 -7.09
CA TYR A 77 7.50 -4.78 -5.63
C TYR A 77 7.94 -6.19 -5.24
N SER A 78 8.84 -6.26 -4.26
CA SER A 78 9.10 -7.50 -3.53
C SER A 78 8.32 -7.44 -2.22
N TYR A 79 7.92 -8.58 -1.66
CA TYR A 79 7.39 -8.62 -0.29
C TYR A 79 8.28 -7.87 0.71
N GLU A 80 9.59 -7.86 0.46
CA GLU A 80 10.61 -7.17 1.27
C GLU A 80 10.58 -5.65 1.15
N SER A 81 9.96 -5.09 0.10
CA SER A 81 9.90 -3.65 -0.19
C SER A 81 8.48 -3.09 -0.41
N SER A 82 7.46 -3.96 -0.52
CA SER A 82 6.08 -3.60 -0.89
C SER A 82 5.52 -2.48 -0.04
N PHE A 83 5.65 -2.56 1.29
CA PHE A 83 5.05 -1.57 2.18
C PHE A 83 6.00 -0.43 2.53
N CYS A 84 7.28 -0.58 2.20
CA CYS A 84 8.31 0.44 2.40
C CYS A 84 8.15 1.61 1.42
N ARG A 85 7.59 1.34 0.24
CA ARG A 85 7.34 2.36 -0.81
C ARG A 85 5.93 2.95 -0.78
N VAL A 86 4.99 2.28 -0.09
CA VAL A 86 3.54 2.54 -0.19
C VAL A 86 2.99 3.31 1.03
N GLY A 87 3.80 3.58 2.05
CA GLY A 87 3.40 4.45 3.16
C GLY A 87 3.54 5.92 2.77
N ASP A 88 2.44 6.68 2.81
CA ASP A 88 2.37 8.13 2.56
C ASP A 88 3.30 8.93 3.48
N ASN A 89 4.63 8.90 3.26
CA ASN A 89 5.66 9.57 4.07
C ASN A 89 5.53 9.40 5.61
N ASN A 90 4.65 8.51 6.08
CA ASN A 90 4.29 8.41 7.47
C ASN A 90 5.13 7.34 8.10
N LEU A 91 6.24 7.80 8.69
CA LEU A 91 7.18 6.94 9.38
C LEU A 91 6.50 6.12 10.49
N GLU A 92 5.46 6.66 11.12
CA GLU A 92 4.72 5.97 12.18
C GLU A 92 3.99 4.73 11.67
N ASP A 93 3.44 4.80 10.45
CA ASP A 93 2.74 3.66 9.84
C ASP A 93 3.72 2.59 9.36
N ILE A 94 4.89 2.99 8.85
CA ILE A 94 5.98 2.08 8.50
C ILE A 94 6.46 1.35 9.77
N ASP A 95 6.67 2.08 10.85
CA ASP A 95 7.13 1.52 12.12
C ASP A 95 6.12 0.56 12.74
N LYS A 96 4.83 0.92 12.74
CA LYS A 96 3.74 0.01 13.14
C LYS A 96 3.73 -1.28 12.32
N ARG A 97 4.07 -1.22 11.03
CA ARG A 97 4.18 -2.41 10.16
C ARG A 97 5.43 -3.22 10.50
N CYS A 98 6.59 -2.58 10.70
CA CYS A 98 7.82 -3.23 11.14
C CYS A 98 7.62 -3.98 12.47
N LYS A 99 6.96 -3.36 13.45
CA LYS A 99 6.66 -3.96 14.76
C LYS A 99 5.80 -5.22 14.69
N LYS A 100 5.04 -5.43 13.61
CA LYS A 100 4.23 -6.63 13.37
C LYS A 100 5.03 -7.79 12.75
N LEU A 101 6.24 -7.54 12.27
CA LEU A 101 7.06 -8.57 11.64
C LEU A 101 7.71 -9.50 12.66
N THR A 102 7.92 -10.75 12.24
CA THR A 102 8.76 -11.67 13.00
C THR A 102 10.23 -11.28 12.85
N LYS A 103 11.08 -11.63 13.83
CA LYS A 103 12.53 -11.32 13.82
C LYS A 103 13.21 -11.69 12.50
N LYS A 104 12.90 -12.88 11.96
CA LYS A 104 13.46 -13.39 10.71
C LYS A 104 13.04 -12.56 9.48
N LYS A 105 11.82 -12.03 9.48
CA LYS A 105 11.31 -11.17 8.39
C LYS A 105 11.77 -9.72 8.57
N CYS A 106 11.98 -9.29 9.79
CA CYS A 106 12.52 -7.97 10.09
C CYS A 106 13.88 -7.74 9.44
N THR A 107 14.76 -8.74 9.49
CA THR A 107 16.11 -8.64 8.92
C THR A 107 16.16 -8.73 7.40
N THR A 108 15.05 -9.02 6.73
CA THR A 108 14.99 -9.12 5.26
C THR A 108 14.33 -7.91 4.59
N VAL A 109 13.52 -7.16 5.34
CA VAL A 109 12.74 -6.03 4.80
C VAL A 109 13.59 -4.77 4.67
N ASP A 110 13.36 -3.99 3.61
CA ASP A 110 14.19 -2.84 3.22
C ASP A 110 14.07 -1.59 4.11
N CYS A 111 12.97 -1.45 4.84
CA CYS A 111 12.68 -0.29 5.70
C CYS A 111 12.57 -0.63 7.19
N CYS A 112 13.00 -1.83 7.58
CA CYS A 112 12.95 -2.28 8.96
C CYS A 112 14.33 -2.76 9.43
N ILE A 113 14.61 -2.59 10.71
CA ILE A 113 15.82 -3.09 11.36
C ILE A 113 15.46 -3.88 12.62
N LEU A 114 16.26 -4.88 12.94
CA LEU A 114 16.14 -5.65 14.18
C LEU A 114 17.13 -5.10 15.21
N LEU A 115 16.65 -4.21 16.08
CA LEU A 115 17.41 -3.63 17.18
C LEU A 115 17.59 -4.63 18.32
N ASN A 116 18.84 -4.75 18.79
CA ASN A 116 19.26 -5.61 19.91
C ASN A 116 18.77 -7.06 19.79
N GLY A 117 18.61 -7.56 18.56
CA GLY A 117 18.13 -8.91 18.26
C GLY A 117 16.65 -9.19 18.60
N ASN A 118 15.89 -8.18 19.06
CA ASN A 118 14.56 -8.37 19.63
C ASN A 118 13.50 -7.40 19.08
N LYS A 119 13.81 -6.12 18.94
CA LYS A 119 12.84 -5.09 18.51
C LYS A 119 12.91 -4.91 17.01
N CYS A 120 11.79 -5.08 16.31
CA CYS A 120 11.69 -4.68 14.91
C CYS A 120 11.09 -3.28 14.81
N ILE A 121 11.84 -2.34 14.25
CA ILE A 121 11.46 -0.93 14.15
C ILE A 121 11.78 -0.40 12.76
N ALA A 122 11.18 0.74 12.38
CA ALA A 122 11.52 1.41 11.14
C ALA A 122 12.98 1.90 11.16
N GLY A 123 13.69 1.64 10.08
CA GLY A 123 15.09 2.03 9.95
C GLY A 123 15.72 1.55 8.65
N ASN A 124 16.96 1.93 8.45
CA ASN A 124 17.74 1.58 7.27
C ASN A 124 19.20 1.25 7.67
N GLN A 125 20.10 1.21 6.68
CA GLN A 125 21.53 0.95 6.92
C GLN A 125 22.21 1.97 7.84
N GLN A 126 21.68 3.19 7.96
CA GLN A 126 22.24 4.25 8.82
C GLN A 126 21.81 4.07 10.27
N GLY A 127 20.68 3.39 10.51
CA GLY A 127 20.15 3.14 11.85
C GLY A 127 18.62 3.18 11.89
N PRO A 128 18.05 3.24 13.10
CA PRO A 128 16.64 3.48 13.30
C PRO A 128 16.23 4.83 12.73
N SER A 129 14.98 4.94 12.31
CA SER A 129 14.43 6.23 11.88
C SER A 129 14.04 7.14 13.05
N TYR A 130 13.94 6.59 14.27
CA TYR A 130 13.66 7.32 15.49
C TYR A 130 14.87 7.24 16.43
N ASP A 131 15.40 8.39 16.84
CA ASP A 131 16.57 8.44 17.74
C ASP A 131 16.26 7.87 19.14
N ASP A 132 15.00 7.97 19.58
CA ASP A 132 14.54 7.47 20.89
C ASP A 132 14.59 5.94 21.02
N ASP A 133 14.75 5.21 19.90
CA ASP A 133 14.85 3.76 19.94
C ASP A 133 16.26 3.28 20.28
N ILE A 134 17.29 4.11 20.13
CA ILE A 134 18.67 3.77 20.51
C ILE A 134 18.95 4.19 21.97
N ASP A 135 19.57 3.29 22.70
CA ASP A 135 20.12 3.55 24.02
C ASP A 135 21.25 4.58 23.92
N THR A 136 21.09 5.69 24.63
CA THR A 136 22.07 6.79 24.77
C THR A 136 23.46 6.30 25.17
N ALA A 137 23.57 5.12 25.79
CA ALA A 137 24.84 4.49 26.12
C ALA A 137 25.63 3.94 24.91
N GLY A 138 25.04 3.94 23.70
CA GLY A 138 25.69 3.50 22.46
C GLY A 138 26.09 2.03 22.48
N ASN A 139 25.37 1.21 23.25
CA ASN A 139 25.59 -0.23 23.36
C ASN A 139 24.75 -1.04 22.38
N ASP A 140 23.92 -0.36 21.61
CA ASP A 140 23.01 -1.00 20.70
C ASP A 140 23.69 -1.53 19.45
N TYR A 141 23.10 -2.59 18.94
CA TYR A 141 23.40 -3.14 17.64
C TYR A 141 22.09 -3.43 16.93
N TYR A 142 22.14 -3.42 15.60
CA TYR A 142 20.96 -3.72 14.80
C TYR A 142 21.31 -4.55 13.59
N TYR A 143 20.35 -5.34 13.13
CA TYR A 143 20.46 -6.08 11.88
C TYR A 143 19.63 -5.43 10.80
N PHE A 144 20.26 -5.18 9.65
CA PHE A 144 19.63 -4.71 8.43
C PHE A 144 20.09 -5.61 7.27
N LYS A 145 19.16 -6.22 6.54
CA LYS A 145 19.46 -7.17 5.44
C LYS A 145 20.41 -8.30 5.86
N ASN A 146 20.17 -8.89 7.04
CA ASN A 146 21.02 -9.88 7.70
C ASN A 146 22.48 -9.44 7.98
N LYS A 147 22.80 -8.16 7.81
CA LYS A 147 24.08 -7.58 8.19
C LYS A 147 23.93 -6.90 9.53
N CYS A 148 24.90 -7.10 10.40
CA CYS A 148 24.92 -6.50 11.72
C CYS A 148 25.72 -5.18 11.72
N TYR A 149 25.20 -4.17 12.39
CA TYR A 149 25.80 -2.85 12.54
C TYR A 149 25.86 -2.49 14.04
N GLY A 150 26.89 -1.73 14.43
CA GLY A 150 27.15 -1.39 15.83
C GLY A 150 27.95 -2.46 16.58
N LYS A 151 27.67 -2.63 17.88
CA LYS A 151 28.39 -3.59 18.75
C LYS A 151 27.79 -5.00 18.66
N CYS A 152 27.93 -5.60 17.50
CA CYS A 152 27.40 -6.93 17.21
C CYS A 152 27.95 -7.99 18.19
N PRO A 153 27.08 -8.83 18.78
CA PRO A 153 27.54 -9.96 19.58
C PRO A 153 28.33 -10.93 18.69
N LYS A 154 29.47 -11.41 19.21
CA LYS A 154 30.32 -12.41 18.58
C LYS A 154 29.84 -13.81 18.87
#